data_AF-A0A2H1FDG1-F1
#
_entry.id   AF-A0A2H1FDG1-F1
#
_cell.length_a   1.000
_cell.length_b   1.000
_cell.length_c   1.000
_cell.angle_alpha   90.00
_cell.angle_beta   90.00
_cell.angle_gamma   90.00
#
_symmetry.space_group_name_H-M   'P 1'
#
loop_
_entity.id
_entity.type
_entity.pdbx_description
1 polymer ?
#
loop_
_entity_poly.entity_id
_entity_poly.type
_entity_poly.pdbx_seq_one_letter_code
_entity_poly.pdbx_strand_id
1 'polypeptide(L)' 'MANCSKCGQDVSKTHDCEHTGGHEYCVECYTELHYYLTEEKPASNS' A
#
# COMPACT_ATOMS: atom_id res chain seq x y z
N MET A 1 13.11 -8.68 -9.38
CA MET A 1 13.24 -8.28 -7.97
C MET A 1 12.83 -6.83 -7.91
N ALA A 2 11.74 -6.56 -7.19
CA ALA A 2 11.14 -5.23 -7.08
C ALA A 2 11.41 -4.72 -5.66
N ASN A 3 11.57 -3.40 -5.50
CA ASN A 3 11.84 -2.81 -4.20
C ASN A 3 10.60 -2.14 -3.64
N CYS A 4 10.32 -2.38 -2.36
CA CYS A 4 9.26 -1.67 -1.66
C CYS A 4 9.62 -0.19 -1.48
N SER A 5 8.76 0.71 -1.95
CA SER A 5 8.96 2.16 -1.85
C SER A 5 8.96 2.69 -0.40
N LYS A 6 8.44 1.91 0.55
CA LYS A 6 8.38 2.27 1.98
C LYS A 6 9.57 1.75 2.79
N CYS A 7 9.82 0.43 2.75
CA CYS A 7 10.85 -0.20 3.59
C CYS A 7 12.16 -0.50 2.86
N GLY A 8 12.21 -0.34 1.52
CA GLY A 8 13.41 -0.62 0.72
C GLY A 8 13.81 -2.08 0.70
N GLN A 9 12.93 -3.01 1.09
CA GLN A 9 13.19 -4.44 0.96
C GLN A 9 13.01 -4.89 -0.47
N ASP A 10 13.92 -5.76 -0.88
CA ASP A 10 13.82 -6.49 -2.13
C ASP A 10 12.82 -7.64 -1.98
N VAL A 11 11.78 -7.62 -2.80
CA VAL A 11 10.68 -8.57 -2.75
C VAL A 11 10.41 -9.14 -4.14
N SER A 12 9.90 -10.38 -4.13
CA SER A 12 9.51 -11.08 -5.36
C SER A 12 8.32 -10.42 -6.05
N LYS A 13 7.48 -9.73 -5.29
CA LYS A 13 6.24 -9.10 -5.76
C LYS A 13 5.94 -7.82 -4.97
N THR A 14 5.56 -6.80 -5.71
CA THR A 14 5.05 -5.52 -5.23
C THR A 14 3.55 -5.38 -5.52
N HIS A 15 2.92 -4.46 -4.80
CA HIS A 15 1.52 -4.08 -4.92
C HIS A 15 1.42 -2.57 -4.99
N ASP A 16 0.65 -2.06 -5.94
CA ASP A 16 0.31 -0.64 -6.09
C ASP A 16 -1.21 -0.44 -5.91
N CYS A 17 -1.64 0.78 -5.59
CA CYS A 17 -3.04 1.16 -5.70
C CYS A 17 -3.18 2.59 -6.23
N GLU A 18 -4.37 2.96 -6.70
CA GLU A 18 -4.63 4.31 -7.23
C GLU A 18 -4.31 5.43 -6.22
N HIS A 19 -4.39 5.14 -4.92
CA HIS A 19 -4.14 6.08 -3.85
C HIS A 19 -2.64 6.33 -3.59
N THR A 20 -1.75 5.49 -4.13
CA THR A 20 -0.31 5.61 -3.90
C THR A 20 0.43 6.36 -5.00
N GLY A 21 -0.28 6.89 -6.00
CA GLY A 21 0.33 7.72 -7.05
C GLY A 21 1.38 6.98 -7.90
N GLY A 22 1.25 5.66 -8.03
CA GLY A 22 2.19 4.82 -8.78
C GLY A 22 3.36 4.28 -7.95
N HIS A 23 3.34 4.44 -6.62
CA HIS A 23 4.31 3.79 -5.75
C HIS A 23 3.94 2.32 -5.49
N GLU A 24 4.98 1.49 -5.49
CA GLU A 24 4.91 0.04 -5.31
C GLU A 24 5.38 -0.36 -3.90
N TYR A 25 4.64 -1.26 -3.24
CA TYR A 25 4.89 -1.67 -1.86
C TYR A 25 4.92 -3.20 -1.71
N CYS A 26 5.67 -3.71 -0.73
CA CYS A 26 5.53 -5.12 -0.33
C CYS A 26 4.16 -5.37 0.33
N VAL A 27 3.75 -6.63 0.42
CA VAL A 27 2.43 -7.02 0.97
C VAL A 27 2.18 -6.47 2.39
N GLU A 28 3.20 -6.44 3.24
CA GLU A 28 3.10 -5.92 4.62
C GLU A 28 2.85 -4.41 4.62
N CYS A 29 3.68 -3.66 3.88
CA CYS A 29 3.54 -2.20 3.77
C CYS A 29 2.25 -1.80 3.06
N TYR A 30 1.81 -2.58 2.08
CA TYR A 30 0.54 -2.39 1.37
C TYR A 30 -0.66 -2.64 2.28
N THR A 31 -0.63 -3.71 3.08
CA THR A 31 -1.71 -4.03 4.02
C THR A 31 -1.83 -2.96 5.09
N GLU A 32 -0.71 -2.50 5.65
CA GLU A 32 -0.69 -1.41 6.62
C GLU A 32 -1.22 -0.09 6.02
N LEU A 33 -0.77 0.26 4.81
CA LEU A 33 -1.25 1.44 4.09
C LEU A 33 -2.76 1.36 3.86
N HIS A 34 -3.27 0.21 3.40
CA HIS A 34 -4.70 0.02 3.19
C HIS A 34 -5.51 -0.01 4.47
N TYR A 35 -4.98 -0.58 5.56
CA TYR A 35 -5.62 -0.58 6.86
C TYR A 35 -5.91 0.87 7.32
N TYR A 36 -4.89 1.74 7.30
CA TYR A 36 -5.06 3.15 7.62
C TYR A 36 -6.01 3.88 6.65
N LEU A 37 -5.91 3.62 5.33
CA LEU A 37 -6.83 4.22 4.36
C LEU A 37 -8.30 3.79 4.54
N THR A 38 -8.54 2.56 5.02
CA THR A 38 -9.90 2.04 5.25
C THR A 38 -10.46 2.38 6.62
N GLU A 39 -9.61 2.54 7.64
CA GLU A 39 -10.05 2.96 8.97
C GLU A 39 -10.24 4.48 9.08
N GLU A 40 -9.44 5.29 8.37
CA GLU A 40 -9.60 6.76 8.36
C GLU A 40 -10.76 7.24 7.48
N LYS A 41 -11.40 6.35 6.73
CA LYS A 41 -12.72 6.58 6.14
C LYS A 41 -13.77 5.93 7.04
N PRO A 42 -14.39 6.63 8.02
CA PRO A 42 -15.73 6.22 8.41
C PRO A 42 -16.52 6.23 7.10
N ALA A 43 -17.10 5.10 6.72
CA ALA A 43 -17.94 4.95 5.55
C ALA A 43 -18.72 6.25 5.33
N SER A 44 -18.25 7.09 4.39
CA SER A 44 -18.98 8.27 3.99
C SER A 44 -20.12 7.74 3.17
N ASN A 45 -21.21 7.47 3.89
CA ASN A 45 -22.60 7.47 3.47
C ASN A 45 -22.75 7.81 1.99
N SER A 46 -23.13 6.83 1.17
CA SER A 46 -23.68 7.04 -0.16
C SER A 46 -24.81 6.04 -0.35
#